data_AF-A0A1H6YK60-F1
#
_entry.id   AF-A0A1H6YK60-F1
#
_cell.length_a   1.000
_cell.length_b   1.000
_cell.length_c   1.000
_cell.angle_alpha   90.00
_cell.angle_beta   90.00
_cell.angle_gamma   90.00
#
_symmetry.space_group_name_H-M   'P 1'
#
loop_
_entity.id
_entity.type
_entity.pdbx_description
1 polymer ?
#
loop_
_entity_poly.entity_id
_entity_poly.type
_entity_poly.pdbx_seq_one_letter_code
_entity_poly.pdbx_strand_id
1 'polypeptide(L)'
;MKAGATARWLYAPAWLLALALLPWWLGLPLLLAIAATLLFAAERLEGHGPLLRLALRWGLPGVLFAVQGALGGDALAWAMALLGALAGFTLLAGLEAWLDRGRREQVAQPDLRDWPSLALAPIGPGAVVVELTSPEWIEVASSDPRGGVARWESGGYVLGDGTTVERVQPLASFSPEGRWFVACTSHGVVLVDRDRGRSYRLRGWELCGWHDGPWFARGAGPAMAWREVLGLG
;
A
#
# COMPACT_ATOMS: atom_id res chain seq x y z
N MET A 1 5.47 26.98 -23.32
CA MET A 1 6.88 26.56 -23.52
C MET A 1 7.20 25.44 -22.53
N LYS A 2 7.23 24.18 -23.00
CA LYS A 2 7.48 22.96 -22.22
C LYS A 2 8.82 22.38 -22.66
N ALA A 3 9.90 22.72 -21.97
CA ALA A 3 11.25 22.20 -22.27
C ALA A 3 11.91 21.71 -20.97
N GLY A 4 11.29 20.74 -20.29
CA GLY A 4 11.85 20.14 -19.08
C GLY A 4 11.52 18.65 -18.86
N ALA A 5 10.55 18.10 -19.59
CA ALA A 5 10.10 16.72 -19.38
C ALA A 5 10.82 15.68 -20.27
N THR A 6 11.47 16.10 -21.35
CA THR A 6 12.09 15.19 -22.33
C THR A 6 13.49 14.72 -21.93
N ALA A 7 14.23 15.50 -21.15
CA ALA A 7 15.58 15.11 -20.72
C ALA A 7 15.56 13.93 -19.73
N ARG A 8 14.61 13.90 -18.79
CA ARG A 8 14.47 12.84 -17.78
C ARG A 8 14.19 11.45 -18.36
N TRP A 9 13.56 11.39 -19.54
CA TRP A 9 13.24 10.15 -20.23
C TRP A 9 14.40 9.58 -21.06
N LEU A 10 15.41 10.40 -21.42
CA LEU A 10 16.63 9.95 -22.09
C LEU A 10 17.71 9.52 -21.10
N TYR A 11 17.70 10.08 -19.88
CA TYR A 11 18.61 9.63 -18.83
C TYR A 11 18.33 8.20 -18.38
N ALA A 12 17.07 7.77 -18.30
CA ALA A 12 16.71 6.41 -17.88
C ALA A 12 17.31 5.30 -18.78
N PRO A 13 17.15 5.32 -20.12
CA PRO A 13 17.75 4.31 -20.99
C PRO A 13 19.27 4.45 -21.06
N ALA A 14 19.83 5.66 -20.99
CA ALA A 14 21.27 5.86 -20.94
C ALA A 14 21.89 5.30 -19.64
N TRP A 15 21.18 5.41 -18.51
CA TRP A 15 21.58 4.83 -17.23
C TRP A 15 21.51 3.30 -17.27
N LEU A 16 20.47 2.74 -17.90
CA LEU A 16 20.32 1.31 -18.11
C LEU A 16 21.40 0.74 -19.05
N LEU A 17 21.76 1.49 -20.10
CA LEU A 17 22.83 1.13 -21.03
C LEU A 17 24.20 1.19 -20.33
N ALA A 18 24.43 2.21 -19.49
CA ALA A 18 25.64 2.34 -18.68
C ALA A 18 25.76 1.22 -17.64
N LEU A 19 24.65 0.80 -17.00
CA LEU A 19 24.60 -0.39 -16.15
C LEU A 19 24.89 -1.67 -16.93
N ALA A 20 24.37 -1.79 -18.16
CA ALA A 20 24.58 -2.96 -19.02
C ALA A 20 26.01 -3.05 -19.57
N LEU A 21 26.68 -1.91 -19.75
CA LEU A 21 28.09 -1.80 -20.16
C LEU A 21 29.07 -1.87 -18.97
N LEU A 22 28.57 -1.85 -17.74
CA LEU A 22 29.41 -1.91 -16.55
C LEU A 22 30.03 -3.31 -16.45
N PRO A 23 31.36 -3.44 -16.29
CA PRO A 23 32.06 -4.72 -16.32
C PRO A 23 31.44 -5.67 -15.28
N TRP A 24 30.97 -6.81 -15.76
CA TRP A 24 30.21 -7.88 -15.09
C TRP A 24 30.69 -8.32 -13.69
N TRP A 25 31.96 -8.07 -13.33
CA TRP A 25 32.51 -8.27 -11.99
C TRP A 25 31.97 -7.26 -10.95
N LEU A 26 31.41 -6.12 -11.39
CA LEU A 26 30.88 -5.06 -10.54
C LEU A 26 29.41 -5.29 -10.15
N GLY A 27 28.66 -6.07 -10.93
CA GLY A 27 27.22 -6.30 -10.69
C GLY A 27 26.96 -7.10 -9.41
N LEU A 28 27.78 -8.11 -9.13
CA LEU A 28 27.67 -8.96 -7.95
C LEU A 28 28.05 -8.25 -6.64
N PRO A 29 29.18 -7.51 -6.54
CA PRO A 29 29.48 -6.71 -5.35
C PRO A 29 28.53 -5.53 -5.19
N LEU A 30 28.00 -4.95 -6.28
CA LEU A 30 26.97 -3.91 -6.20
C LEU A 30 25.65 -4.47 -5.67
N LEU A 31 25.23 -5.65 -6.12
CA LEU A 31 24.06 -6.36 -5.58
C LEU A 31 24.26 -6.74 -4.11
N LEU A 32 25.46 -7.19 -3.73
CA LEU A 32 25.81 -7.44 -2.33
C LEU A 32 25.85 -6.16 -1.49
N ALA A 33 26.36 -5.05 -2.03
CA ALA A 33 26.38 -3.77 -1.34
C ALA A 33 24.95 -3.20 -1.18
N ILE A 34 24.09 -3.38 -2.17
CA ILE A 34 22.66 -3.04 -2.10
C ILE A 34 21.96 -3.94 -1.07
N ALA A 35 22.21 -5.25 -1.07
CA ALA A 35 21.66 -6.16 -0.07
C ALA A 35 22.14 -5.81 1.36
N ALA A 36 23.42 -5.48 1.53
CA ALA A 36 24.01 -5.09 2.81
C ALA A 36 23.46 -3.74 3.31
N THR A 37 23.33 -2.75 2.42
CA THR A 37 22.71 -1.46 2.76
C THR A 37 21.22 -1.60 3.08
N LEU A 38 20.51 -2.53 2.42
CA LEU A 38 19.12 -2.84 2.75
C LEU A 38 18.97 -3.55 4.11
N LEU A 39 19.86 -4.47 4.45
CA LEU A 39 19.89 -5.13 5.76
C LEU A 39 20.17 -4.13 6.90
N PHE A 40 21.07 -3.16 6.67
CA PHE A 40 21.41 -2.14 7.66
C PHE A 40 20.42 -0.98 7.74
N ALA A 41 19.66 -0.69 6.69
CA ALA A 41 18.71 0.43 6.64
C ALA A 41 17.23 0.02 6.76
N ALA A 42 16.94 -1.26 7.02
CA ALA A 42 15.59 -1.83 6.98
C ALA A 42 14.58 -1.15 7.90
N GLU A 43 14.99 -0.70 9.10
CA GLU A 43 14.11 0.04 10.02
C GLU A 43 13.59 1.36 9.43
N ARG A 44 14.29 1.92 8.44
CA ARG A 44 13.99 3.23 7.84
C ARG A 44 13.22 3.13 6.53
N LEU A 45 12.93 1.92 6.05
CA LEU A 45 12.42 1.64 4.70
C LEU A 45 11.02 0.99 4.66
N GLU A 46 10.25 1.04 5.76
CA GLU A 46 8.87 0.50 5.84
C GLU A 46 7.94 1.02 4.71
N GLY A 47 8.23 2.18 4.11
CA GLY A 47 7.44 2.75 3.02
C GLY A 47 7.72 2.24 1.59
N HIS A 48 8.80 1.50 1.33
CA HIS A 48 9.25 1.17 -0.05
C HIS A 48 9.26 -0.33 -0.38
N GLY A 49 8.70 -1.17 0.49
CA GLY A 49 8.59 -2.63 0.30
C GLY A 49 8.09 -3.11 -1.08
N PRO A 50 7.06 -2.50 -1.72
CA PRO A 50 6.59 -2.97 -3.02
C PRO A 50 7.54 -2.64 -4.20
N LEU A 51 8.25 -1.51 -4.14
CA LEU A 51 9.23 -1.12 -5.16
C LEU A 51 10.48 -2.00 -5.13
N LEU A 52 10.89 -2.42 -3.93
CA LEU A 52 11.98 -3.37 -3.71
C LEU A 52 11.67 -4.77 -4.25
N ARG A 53 10.44 -5.26 -4.06
CA ARG A 53 9.97 -6.52 -4.65
C ARG A 53 9.96 -6.45 -6.18
N LEU A 54 9.61 -5.30 -6.74
CA LEU A 54 9.59 -5.09 -8.18
C LEU A 54 11.01 -5.06 -8.76
N ALA A 55 11.95 -4.37 -8.12
CA ALA A 55 13.33 -4.30 -8.56
C ALA A 55 14.04 -5.67 -8.51
N LEU A 56 13.83 -6.45 -7.44
CA LEU A 56 14.42 -7.79 -7.31
C LEU A 56 13.83 -8.78 -8.36
N ARG A 57 12.51 -8.73 -8.55
CA ARG A 57 11.78 -9.62 -9.46
C ARG A 57 12.13 -9.38 -10.93
N TRP A 58 12.57 -8.19 -11.29
CA TRP A 58 12.99 -7.84 -12.66
C TRP A 58 14.51 -7.77 -12.85
N GLY A 59 15.32 -7.70 -11.78
CA GLY A 59 16.77 -7.85 -11.85
C GLY A 59 17.23 -9.29 -12.15
N LEU A 60 16.53 -10.29 -11.59
CA LEU A 60 16.86 -11.71 -11.77
C LEU A 60 16.76 -12.19 -13.25
N PRO A 61 15.70 -11.87 -14.00
CA PRO A 61 15.57 -12.26 -15.41
C PRO A 61 16.65 -11.65 -16.30
N GLY A 62 17.06 -10.40 -16.03
CA GLY A 62 18.12 -9.72 -16.79
C GLY A 62 19.50 -10.36 -16.60
N VAL A 63 19.81 -10.80 -15.38
CA VAL A 63 21.07 -11.53 -15.08
C VAL A 63 21.09 -12.91 -15.75
N LEU A 64 19.96 -13.63 -15.76
CA LEU A 64 19.86 -14.95 -16.41
C LEU A 64 19.99 -14.87 -17.93
N PHE A 65 19.41 -13.84 -18.55
CA PHE A 65 19.52 -13.62 -20.00
C PHE A 65 20.94 -13.23 -20.43
N ALA A 66 21.64 -12.45 -19.61
CA ALA A 66 23.02 -12.04 -19.88
C ALA A 66 24.02 -13.19 -19.71
N VAL A 67 23.79 -14.11 -18.77
CA VAL A 67 24.61 -15.32 -18.57
C VAL A 67 24.47 -16.29 -19.76
N GLN A 68 23.28 -16.43 -20.36
CA GLN A 68 23.12 -17.20 -21.59
C GLN A 68 23.85 -16.58 -22.79
N GLY A 69 23.91 -15.25 -22.87
CA GLY A 69 24.58 -14.53 -23.97
C GLY A 69 26.11 -14.62 -23.94
N ALA A 70 26.71 -14.78 -22.75
CA ALA A 70 28.17 -14.72 -22.58
C ALA A 70 28.89 -16.08 -22.58
N LEU A 71 28.20 -17.18 -22.27
CA LEU A 71 28.85 -18.48 -22.01
C LEU A 71 28.65 -19.55 -23.11
N GLY A 72 28.00 -19.20 -24.22
CA GLY A 72 28.03 -20.01 -25.46
C GLY A 72 27.81 -21.51 -25.26
N GLY A 73 26.56 -21.95 -25.11
CA GLY A 73 26.11 -23.34 -25.35
C GLY A 73 26.74 -24.50 -24.56
N ASP A 74 27.75 -24.27 -23.72
CA ASP A 74 28.52 -25.35 -23.12
C ASP A 74 27.93 -25.84 -21.78
N ALA A 75 28.18 -27.09 -21.38
CA ALA A 75 27.58 -27.68 -20.18
C ALA A 75 27.96 -26.91 -18.88
N LEU A 76 29.15 -26.32 -18.87
CA LEU A 76 29.64 -25.50 -17.75
C LEU A 76 28.88 -24.16 -17.65
N ALA A 77 28.44 -23.61 -18.78
CA ALA A 77 27.59 -22.42 -18.85
C ALA A 77 26.25 -22.65 -18.14
N TRP A 78 25.65 -23.81 -18.41
CA TRP A 78 24.41 -24.24 -17.80
C TRP A 78 24.57 -24.47 -16.30
N ALA A 79 25.68 -25.09 -15.88
CA ALA A 79 25.96 -25.29 -14.46
C ALA A 79 26.10 -23.95 -13.71
N MET A 80 26.84 -22.99 -14.28
CA MET A 80 27.00 -21.65 -13.68
C MET A 80 25.69 -20.84 -13.69
N ALA A 81 24.88 -20.95 -14.73
CA ALA A 81 23.57 -20.33 -14.80
C ALA A 81 22.60 -20.91 -13.74
N LEU A 82 22.59 -22.24 -13.56
CA LEU A 82 21.81 -22.89 -12.51
C LEU A 82 22.27 -22.48 -11.12
N LEU A 83 23.59 -22.41 -10.90
CA LEU A 83 24.15 -22.01 -9.61
C LEU A 83 23.79 -20.56 -9.27
N GLY A 84 23.86 -19.67 -10.26
CA GLY A 84 23.43 -18.27 -10.13
C GLY A 84 21.93 -18.14 -9.89
N ALA A 85 21.10 -18.92 -10.59
CA ALA A 85 19.65 -18.97 -10.37
C ALA A 85 19.32 -19.44 -8.96
N LEU A 86 20.00 -20.49 -8.49
CA LEU A 86 19.79 -21.07 -7.16
C LEU A 86 20.23 -20.11 -6.06
N ALA A 87 21.39 -19.47 -6.21
CA ALA A 87 21.89 -18.45 -5.28
C ALA A 87 20.97 -17.22 -5.24
N GLY A 88 20.49 -16.76 -6.40
CA GLY A 88 19.54 -15.66 -6.49
C GLY A 88 18.19 -16.01 -5.86
N PHE A 89 17.69 -17.23 -6.09
CA PHE A 89 16.45 -17.72 -5.50
C PHE A 89 16.55 -17.89 -3.98
N THR A 90 17.65 -18.46 -3.47
CA THR A 90 17.86 -18.61 -2.02
C THR A 90 18.05 -17.27 -1.32
N LEU A 91 18.72 -16.31 -1.95
CA LEU A 91 18.82 -14.94 -1.43
C LEU A 91 17.44 -14.27 -1.37
N LEU A 92 16.63 -14.37 -2.43
CA LEU A 92 15.27 -13.83 -2.47
C LEU A 92 14.39 -14.48 -1.39
N ALA A 93 14.36 -15.80 -1.32
CA ALA A 93 13.59 -16.53 -0.31
C ALA A 93 14.04 -16.19 1.12
N GLY A 94 15.34 -16.02 1.34
CA GLY A 94 15.91 -15.59 2.62
C GLY A 94 15.48 -14.17 2.99
N LEU A 95 15.47 -13.24 2.02
CA LEU A 95 15.02 -11.87 2.22
C LEU A 95 13.52 -11.81 2.54
N GLU A 96 12.69 -12.61 1.84
CA GLU A 96 11.26 -12.73 2.12
C GLU A 96 11.01 -13.28 3.52
N ALA A 97 11.71 -14.35 3.90
CA ALA A 97 11.61 -14.94 5.23
C ALA A 97 12.07 -13.97 6.34
N TRP A 98 13.06 -13.12 6.06
CA TRP A 98 13.55 -12.12 7.00
C TRP A 98 12.58 -10.94 7.17
N LEU A 99 12.02 -10.43 6.08
CA LEU A 99 10.96 -9.40 6.13
C LEU A 99 9.71 -9.91 6.87
N ASP A 100 9.34 -11.17 6.65
CA ASP A 100 8.25 -11.81 7.37
C ASP A 100 8.58 -12.04 8.85
N ARG A 101 9.86 -12.27 9.20
CA ARG A 101 10.31 -12.37 10.59
C ARG A 101 10.18 -11.05 11.33
N GLY A 102 10.59 -9.93 10.72
CA GLY A 102 10.40 -8.60 11.32
C GLY A 102 8.92 -8.27 11.57
N ARG A 103 8.01 -8.70 10.68
CA ARG A 103 6.56 -8.60 10.90
C ARG A 103 6.07 -9.48 12.05
N ARG A 104 6.62 -10.69 12.18
CA ARG A 104 6.30 -11.62 13.29
C ARG A 104 6.89 -11.18 14.62
N GLU A 105 7.97 -10.40 14.64
CA GLU A 105 8.55 -9.83 15.85
C GLU A 105 7.79 -8.58 16.31
N GLN A 106 7.24 -7.77 15.40
CA GLN A 106 6.33 -6.66 15.74
C GLN A 106 5.00 -7.13 16.35
N VAL A 107 4.50 -8.30 15.95
CA VAL A 107 3.44 -9.01 16.68
C VAL A 107 4.10 -9.72 17.85
N ALA A 108 4.23 -9.03 19.00
CA ALA A 108 4.87 -9.55 20.20
C ALA A 108 4.55 -11.04 20.40
N GLN A 109 5.57 -11.90 20.21
CA GLN A 109 5.42 -13.32 20.54
C GLN A 109 5.20 -13.41 22.05
N PRO A 110 4.10 -13.99 22.52
CA PRO A 110 3.94 -14.25 23.94
C PRO A 110 5.06 -15.20 24.39
N ASP A 111 5.58 -14.97 25.59
CA ASP A 111 6.62 -15.77 26.22
C ASP A 111 6.12 -17.23 26.34
N LEU A 112 6.53 -18.06 25.39
CA LEU A 112 6.04 -19.42 25.13
C LEU A 112 6.60 -20.45 26.13
N ARG A 113 6.88 -20.07 27.38
CA ARG A 113 7.49 -21.00 28.33
C ARG A 113 6.51 -21.95 29.01
N ASP A 114 5.25 -21.58 29.19
CA ASP A 114 4.31 -22.40 29.96
C ASP A 114 2.92 -22.49 29.30
N TRP A 115 2.71 -23.53 28.50
CA TRP A 115 1.43 -23.89 27.89
C TRP A 115 0.22 -23.89 28.86
N PRO A 116 0.35 -24.37 30.12
CA PRO A 116 -0.76 -24.33 31.08
C PRO A 116 -1.18 -22.89 31.46
N SER A 117 -0.23 -21.95 31.45
CA SER A 117 -0.46 -20.54 31.80
C SER A 117 -1.21 -19.80 30.70
N LEU A 118 -1.02 -20.20 29.43
CA LEU A 118 -1.75 -19.64 28.27
C LEU A 118 -3.22 -20.07 28.23
N ALA A 119 -3.53 -21.29 28.68
CA ALA A 119 -4.91 -21.79 28.75
C ALA A 119 -5.75 -21.05 29.81
N LEU A 120 -5.08 -20.46 30.81
CA LEU A 120 -5.69 -19.70 31.90
C LEU A 120 -5.52 -18.18 31.74
N ALA A 121 -4.75 -17.73 30.74
CA ALA A 121 -4.62 -16.33 30.45
C ALA A 121 -5.97 -15.79 29.96
N PRO A 122 -6.48 -14.67 30.51
CA PRO A 122 -7.65 -14.02 29.94
C PRO A 122 -7.36 -13.69 28.47
N ILE A 123 -8.32 -14.00 27.59
CA ILE A 123 -8.21 -13.83 26.13
C ILE A 123 -8.07 -12.34 25.80
N GLY A 124 -6.85 -11.81 25.89
CA GLY A 124 -6.53 -10.41 25.62
C GLY A 124 -7.37 -9.38 26.38
N PRO A 125 -7.16 -8.07 26.16
CA PRO A 125 -8.28 -7.15 26.29
C PRO A 125 -9.38 -7.63 25.35
N GLY A 126 -10.64 -7.67 25.81
CA GLY A 126 -11.76 -8.19 25.04
C GLY A 126 -11.77 -7.61 23.62
N ALA A 127 -11.45 -8.44 22.63
CA ALA A 127 -11.47 -8.02 21.24
C ALA A 127 -12.93 -7.89 20.83
N VAL A 128 -13.42 -6.65 20.76
CA VAL A 128 -14.75 -6.37 20.24
C VAL A 128 -14.67 -6.49 18.72
N VAL A 129 -15.24 -7.56 18.18
CA VAL A 129 -15.44 -7.68 16.73
C VAL A 129 -16.54 -6.71 16.34
N VAL A 130 -16.16 -5.69 15.57
CA VAL A 130 -17.10 -4.70 15.04
C VAL A 130 -17.45 -5.09 13.61
N GLU A 131 -18.71 -5.43 13.38
CA GLU A 131 -19.23 -5.67 12.04
C GLU A 131 -19.57 -4.33 11.38
N LEU A 132 -18.93 -4.07 10.24
CA LEU A 132 -19.14 -2.85 9.47
C LEU A 132 -20.22 -3.08 8.41
N THR A 133 -21.19 -2.18 8.34
CA THR A 133 -22.14 -2.15 7.23
C THR A 133 -21.43 -1.63 5.99
N SER A 134 -21.50 -2.38 4.89
CA SER A 134 -20.90 -1.99 3.62
C SER A 134 -21.46 -0.66 3.11
N PRO A 135 -20.62 0.22 2.54
CA PRO A 135 -21.09 1.47 1.97
C PRO A 135 -21.86 1.23 0.67
N GLU A 136 -23.08 1.77 0.59
CA GLU A 136 -23.80 1.87 -0.66
C GLU A 136 -23.27 3.06 -1.46
N TRP A 137 -22.70 2.79 -2.62
CA TRP A 137 -22.08 3.81 -3.46
C TRP A 137 -23.07 4.39 -4.46
N ILE A 138 -23.06 5.72 -4.55
CA ILE A 138 -23.92 6.55 -5.39
C ILE A 138 -23.03 7.30 -6.36
N GLU A 139 -23.38 7.28 -7.64
CA GLU A 139 -22.58 7.93 -8.69
C GLU A 139 -23.14 9.29 -9.12
N VAL A 140 -24.42 9.36 -9.47
CA VAL A 140 -25.00 10.57 -10.11
C VAL A 140 -26.06 11.23 -9.26
N ALA A 141 -27.06 10.47 -8.82
CA ALA A 141 -28.09 10.99 -7.93
C ALA A 141 -28.64 9.86 -7.06
N SER A 142 -29.06 10.21 -5.85
CA SER A 142 -29.78 9.29 -4.97
C SER A 142 -30.67 10.08 -4.02
N SER A 143 -31.66 9.41 -3.45
CA SER A 143 -32.44 9.94 -2.33
C SER A 143 -31.49 10.28 -1.18
N ASP A 144 -31.61 11.50 -0.66
CA ASP A 144 -30.88 11.88 0.55
C ASP A 144 -31.61 11.28 1.76
N PRO A 145 -30.94 10.53 2.66
CA PRO A 145 -31.59 9.96 3.84
C PRO A 145 -32.20 11.00 4.78
N ARG A 146 -31.77 12.26 4.72
CA ARG A 146 -32.36 13.38 5.47
C ARG A 146 -33.53 14.06 4.75
N GLY A 147 -33.93 13.54 3.60
CA GLY A 147 -34.94 14.11 2.73
C GLY A 147 -34.34 14.93 1.59
N GLY A 148 -35.02 14.90 0.44
CA GLY A 148 -34.55 15.51 -0.79
C GLY A 148 -33.73 14.55 -1.65
N VAL A 149 -32.91 15.11 -2.55
CA VAL A 149 -32.11 14.34 -3.51
C VAL A 149 -30.70 14.89 -3.52
N ALA A 150 -29.72 14.00 -3.34
CA ALA A 150 -28.31 14.32 -3.55
C ALA A 150 -27.98 14.17 -5.03
N ARG A 151 -27.30 15.16 -5.61
CA ARG A 151 -27.06 15.24 -7.05
C ARG A 151 -25.61 15.58 -7.34
N TRP A 152 -25.05 14.92 -8.34
CA TRP A 152 -23.74 15.25 -8.88
C TRP A 152 -23.87 16.42 -9.87
N GLU A 153 -23.18 17.52 -9.58
CA GLU A 153 -23.17 18.73 -10.41
C GLU A 153 -21.74 19.27 -10.53
N SER A 154 -21.26 19.46 -11.76
CA SER A 154 -20.05 20.23 -12.09
C SER A 154 -18.80 19.93 -11.24
N GLY A 155 -18.53 18.66 -10.90
CA GLY A 155 -17.35 18.28 -10.12
C GLY A 155 -17.57 18.24 -8.60
N GLY A 156 -18.82 18.25 -8.15
CA GLY A 156 -19.21 18.12 -6.75
C GLY A 156 -20.60 17.51 -6.56
N TYR A 157 -20.95 17.24 -5.30
CA TYR A 157 -22.32 16.88 -4.91
C TYR A 157 -23.05 18.05 -4.28
N VAL A 158 -24.32 18.21 -4.63
CA VAL A 158 -25.29 19.07 -3.93
C VAL A 158 -26.24 18.14 -3.18
N LEU A 159 -26.26 18.23 -1.86
CA LEU A 159 -27.09 17.40 -0.98
C LEU A 159 -28.52 17.96 -0.86
N GLY A 160 -29.45 17.16 -0.34
CA GLY A 160 -30.86 17.57 -0.20
C GLY A 160 -31.07 18.75 0.76
N ASP A 161 -30.15 18.95 1.70
CA ASP A 161 -30.12 20.08 2.63
C ASP A 161 -29.43 21.34 2.05
N GLY A 162 -29.00 21.29 0.78
CA GLY A 162 -28.29 22.37 0.10
C GLY A 162 -26.77 22.40 0.36
N THR A 163 -26.23 21.47 1.16
CA THR A 163 -24.77 21.37 1.37
C THR A 163 -24.08 21.02 0.05
N THR A 164 -23.03 21.77 -0.29
CA THR A 164 -22.23 21.52 -1.50
C THR A 164 -20.87 20.92 -1.12
N VAL A 165 -20.47 19.89 -1.86
CA VAL A 165 -19.20 19.17 -1.66
C VAL A 165 -18.45 19.16 -2.98
N GLU A 166 -17.43 20.01 -3.10
CA GLU A 166 -16.72 20.22 -4.36
C GLU A 166 -15.38 19.46 -4.46
N ARG A 167 -14.86 19.35 -5.70
CA ARG A 167 -13.55 18.76 -6.02
C ARG A 167 -13.44 17.29 -5.60
N VAL A 168 -14.54 16.57 -5.74
CA VAL A 168 -14.64 15.15 -5.48
C VAL A 168 -14.81 14.40 -6.82
N GLN A 169 -15.00 13.10 -6.76
CA GLN A 169 -15.36 12.24 -7.89
C GLN A 169 -16.85 11.90 -7.81
N PRO A 170 -17.48 11.47 -8.92
CA PRO A 170 -18.88 11.01 -8.94
C PRO A 170 -18.99 9.62 -8.29
N LEU A 171 -18.55 9.51 -7.04
CA LEU A 171 -18.65 8.32 -6.23
C LEU A 171 -18.73 8.74 -4.75
N ALA A 172 -19.89 8.56 -4.14
CA ALA A 172 -20.16 8.95 -2.77
C ALA A 172 -21.04 7.94 -2.03
N SER A 173 -21.11 8.04 -0.71
CA SER A 173 -21.93 7.17 0.13
C SER A 173 -22.45 7.94 1.35
N PHE A 174 -23.67 7.60 1.76
CA PHE A 174 -24.25 8.09 3.01
C PHE A 174 -24.13 7.04 4.10
N SER A 175 -23.95 7.48 5.35
CA SER A 175 -24.23 6.61 6.48
C SER A 175 -25.72 6.24 6.51
N PRO A 176 -26.11 5.09 7.06
CA PRO A 176 -27.51 4.68 7.16
C PRO A 176 -28.43 5.74 7.78
N GLU A 177 -27.98 6.44 8.82
CA GLU A 177 -28.71 7.52 9.51
C GLU A 177 -28.63 8.90 8.81
N GLY A 178 -27.98 8.97 7.65
CA GLY A 178 -27.82 10.21 6.87
C GLY A 178 -26.91 11.28 7.46
N ARG A 179 -26.32 11.09 8.65
CA ARG A 179 -25.42 12.06 9.29
C ARG A 179 -24.13 12.29 8.53
N TRP A 180 -23.50 11.21 8.10
CA TRP A 180 -22.22 11.28 7.44
C TRP A 180 -22.42 11.16 5.94
N PHE A 181 -21.71 12.00 5.20
CA PHE A 181 -21.57 11.89 3.76
C PHE A 181 -20.08 11.77 3.43
N VAL A 182 -19.75 10.79 2.60
CA VAL A 182 -18.38 10.55 2.14
C VAL A 182 -18.35 10.57 0.63
N ALA A 183 -17.43 11.34 0.05
CA ALA A 183 -17.22 11.40 -1.39
C ALA A 183 -15.75 11.14 -1.73
N CYS A 184 -15.51 10.34 -2.76
CA CYS A 184 -14.17 9.98 -3.21
C CYS A 184 -13.47 11.17 -3.86
N THR A 185 -12.14 11.17 -3.82
CA THR A 185 -11.26 12.11 -4.52
C THR A 185 -10.16 11.32 -5.23
N SER A 186 -9.33 11.99 -6.02
CA SER A 186 -8.20 11.32 -6.68
C SER A 186 -7.18 10.68 -5.73
N HIS A 187 -7.14 11.08 -4.45
CA HIS A 187 -6.12 10.66 -3.50
C HIS A 187 -6.70 10.38 -2.10
N GLY A 188 -7.93 9.91 -1.98
CA GLY A 188 -8.60 9.64 -0.70
C GLY A 188 -10.05 10.11 -0.72
N VAL A 189 -10.58 10.58 0.42
CA VAL A 189 -11.99 10.93 0.55
C VAL A 189 -12.22 12.30 1.20
N VAL A 190 -13.39 12.89 0.96
CA VAL A 190 -13.94 13.99 1.74
C VAL A 190 -15.04 13.43 2.64
N LEU A 191 -14.90 13.64 3.94
CA LEU A 191 -15.88 13.31 4.97
C LEU A 191 -16.63 14.58 5.38
N VAL A 192 -17.95 14.52 5.42
CA VAL A 192 -18.82 15.62 5.86
C VAL A 192 -19.65 15.18 7.05
N ASP A 193 -19.49 15.87 8.18
CA ASP A 193 -20.39 15.79 9.34
C ASP A 193 -21.53 16.79 9.13
N ARG A 194 -22.69 16.29 8.68
CA ARG A 194 -23.84 17.15 8.35
C ARG A 194 -24.52 17.72 9.59
N ASP A 195 -24.36 17.09 10.76
CA ASP A 195 -24.90 17.64 12.02
C ASP A 195 -24.09 18.82 12.54
N ARG A 196 -22.78 18.79 12.32
CA ARG A 196 -21.87 19.84 12.79
C ARG A 196 -21.49 20.83 11.70
N GLY A 197 -21.96 20.61 10.46
CA GLY A 197 -21.60 21.41 9.29
C GLY A 197 -20.09 21.43 9.02
N ARG A 198 -19.38 20.34 9.33
CA ARG A 198 -17.91 20.27 9.18
C ARG A 198 -17.52 19.32 8.05
N SER A 199 -16.49 19.70 7.31
CA SER A 199 -15.91 18.86 6.26
C SER A 199 -14.42 18.62 6.53
N TYR A 200 -13.98 17.39 6.25
CA TYR A 200 -12.62 16.94 6.45
C TYR A 200 -12.13 16.25 5.18
N ARG A 201 -10.94 16.62 4.70
CA ARG A 201 -10.32 15.98 3.54
C ARG A 201 -9.25 15.01 4.00
N LEU A 202 -9.53 13.72 3.83
CA LEU A 202 -8.72 12.62 4.33
C LEU A 202 -7.91 12.01 3.18
N ARG A 203 -6.65 12.44 3.05
CA ARG A 203 -5.75 11.95 1.98
C ARG A 203 -5.18 10.57 2.33
N GLY A 204 -5.21 9.66 1.35
CA GLY A 204 -4.76 8.28 1.47
C GLY A 204 -5.69 7.39 2.29
N TRP A 205 -6.87 7.89 2.67
CA TRP A 205 -7.88 7.15 3.40
C TRP A 205 -9.01 6.74 2.48
N GLU A 206 -9.51 5.53 2.70
CA GLU A 206 -10.62 4.92 1.97
C GLU A 206 -11.69 4.49 2.95
N LEU A 207 -12.96 4.63 2.57
CA LEU A 207 -14.09 4.22 3.40
C LEU A 207 -14.23 2.69 3.35
N CYS A 208 -14.19 2.04 4.50
CA CYS A 208 -14.40 0.60 4.63
C CYS A 208 -15.87 0.26 4.90
N GLY A 209 -16.55 1.08 5.68
CA GLY A 209 -17.94 0.87 6.06
C GLY A 209 -18.39 1.73 7.22
N TRP A 210 -19.56 1.39 7.75
CA TRP A 210 -20.28 2.17 8.75
C TRP A 210 -20.52 1.37 10.03
N HIS A 211 -20.16 1.95 11.17
CA HIS A 211 -20.52 1.47 12.51
C HIS A 211 -20.33 2.61 13.52
N ASP A 212 -21.43 3.16 14.06
CA ASP A 212 -21.42 4.38 14.90
C ASP A 212 -20.65 5.57 14.29
N GLY A 213 -20.63 5.61 12.95
CA GLY A 213 -19.87 6.56 12.14
C GLY A 213 -19.05 5.85 11.05
N PRO A 214 -18.26 6.62 10.28
CA PRO A 214 -17.43 6.05 9.23
C PRO A 214 -16.18 5.39 9.80
N TRP A 215 -15.83 4.26 9.21
CA TRP A 215 -14.56 3.55 9.43
C TRP A 215 -13.71 3.64 8.18
N PHE A 216 -12.43 3.95 8.35
CA PHE A 216 -11.50 4.16 7.25
C PHE A 216 -10.27 3.26 7.39
N ALA A 217 -9.72 2.84 6.25
CA ALA A 217 -8.41 2.21 6.19
C ALA A 217 -7.50 2.97 5.24
N ARG A 218 -6.21 2.69 5.36
CA ARG A 218 -5.17 3.22 4.48
C ARG A 218 -4.51 2.05 3.75
N GLY A 219 -4.92 1.82 2.50
CA GLY A 219 -4.51 0.63 1.73
C GLY A 219 -4.86 -0.65 2.48
N ALA A 220 -3.92 -1.58 2.60
CA ALA A 220 -4.10 -2.84 3.33
C ALA A 220 -3.89 -2.74 4.86
N GLY A 221 -3.91 -1.52 5.42
CA GLY A 221 -3.77 -1.28 6.85
C GLY A 221 -5.04 -1.58 7.65
N PRO A 222 -4.99 -1.49 9.00
CA PRO A 222 -6.16 -1.70 9.85
C PRO A 222 -7.23 -0.62 9.62
N ALA A 223 -8.50 -1.01 9.77
CA ALA A 223 -9.61 -0.08 9.78
C ALA A 223 -9.66 0.68 11.12
N MET A 224 -9.85 1.99 11.05
CA MET A 224 -9.89 2.91 12.19
C MET A 224 -11.18 3.72 12.16
N ALA A 225 -11.72 4.01 13.34
CA ALA A 225 -12.89 4.85 13.48
C ALA A 225 -12.55 6.31 13.14
N TRP A 226 -13.52 7.06 12.60
CA TRP A 226 -13.33 8.46 12.20
C TRP A 226 -12.71 9.36 13.28
N ARG A 227 -12.98 9.10 14.58
CA ARG A 227 -12.42 9.89 15.68
C ARG A 227 -10.91 9.73 15.77
N GLU A 228 -10.42 8.51 15.65
CA GLU A 228 -8.98 8.21 15.66
C GLU A 228 -8.31 8.82 14.44
N VAL A 229 -8.94 8.71 13.26
CA VAL A 229 -8.46 9.31 12.01
C VAL A 229 -8.34 10.83 12.10
N LEU A 230 -9.25 11.49 12.82
CA LEU A 230 -9.22 12.93 13.06
C LEU A 230 -8.37 13.35 14.27
N GLY A 231 -7.83 12.40 15.05
CA GLY A 231 -7.09 12.68 16.28
C GLY A 231 -7.96 13.22 17.43
N LEU A 232 -9.24 12.85 17.47
CA LEU A 232 -10.23 13.25 18.48
C LEU A 232 -10.42 12.18 19.57
N GLY A 233 -9.34 11.48 19.93
CA GLY A 233 -9.29 10.46 20.98
C GLY A 233 -9.18 11.06 22.38
#